data_AF-A0A2X2JX44-F1
#
_entry.id   AF-A0A2X2JX44-F1
#
_cell.length_a   1.000
_cell.length_b   1.000
_cell.length_c   1.000
_cell.angle_alpha   90.00
_cell.angle_beta   90.00
_cell.angle_gamma   90.00
#
_symmetry.space_group_name_H-M   'P 1'
#
loop_
_entity.id
_entity.type
_entity.pdbx_description
1 polymer ?
#
loop_
_entity_poly.entity_id
_entity_poly.type
_entity_poly.pdbx_seq_one_letter_code
_entity_poly.pdbx_strand_id
1 'polypeptide(L)'
;MDTAGIRLTPKEIVSKLNEYIVGQNDAKRKVAIALRNRYRRSLLDEESKQEISPKNILMIGPTGVGKTEIARRMAKVVGAPFIKVEATKFTEVGYVGRDVESMVRDLVDVSVRLVKAQKKSLVQDEATAKANEKLVKLLVPSMKKKASQTNNPLESLFGGAIPNFGQNNEDEEEPPTEEIKTKRSELRDN
;
A
#
# COMPACT_ATOMS: atom_id res chain seq x y z
N MET A 1 -8.41 -3.69 -5.81
CA MET A 1 -8.40 -2.26 -5.43
C MET A 1 -9.76 -1.96 -4.86
N ASP A 2 -9.85 -1.18 -3.77
CA ASP A 2 -11.14 -0.72 -3.30
C ASP A 2 -11.76 0.18 -4.37
N THR A 3 -12.70 -0.37 -5.15
CA THR A 3 -13.37 0.32 -6.25
C THR A 3 -14.58 1.10 -5.77
N ALA A 4 -14.88 1.10 -4.46
CA ALA A 4 -16.04 1.77 -3.90
C ALA A 4 -16.07 3.27 -4.24
N GLY A 5 -14.91 3.93 -4.20
CA GLY A 5 -14.78 5.35 -4.56
C GLY A 5 -15.16 5.67 -6.01
N ILE A 6 -14.97 4.71 -6.94
CA ILE A 6 -15.25 4.89 -8.37
C ILE A 6 -16.77 4.81 -8.65
N ARG A 7 -17.53 4.09 -7.83
CA ARG A 7 -18.97 3.86 -8.01
C ARG A 7 -19.87 4.96 -7.46
N LEU A 8 -19.31 5.99 -6.83
CA LEU A 8 -20.08 7.11 -6.28
C LEU A 8 -20.88 7.83 -7.39
N THR A 9 -22.08 8.25 -7.05
CA THR A 9 -22.92 9.11 -7.87
C THR A 9 -22.39 10.54 -7.84
N PRO A 10 -22.69 11.37 -8.86
CA PRO A 10 -22.29 12.77 -8.85
C PRO A 10 -22.77 13.55 -7.61
N LYS A 11 -23.97 13.24 -7.08
CA LYS A 11 -24.50 13.89 -5.88
C LYS A 11 -23.68 13.53 -4.63
N GLU A 12 -23.32 12.26 -4.46
CA GLU A 12 -22.48 11.81 -3.34
C GLU A 12 -21.08 12.41 -3.39
N ILE A 13 -20.47 12.50 -4.58
CA ILE A 13 -19.16 13.15 -4.75
C ILE A 13 -19.25 14.63 -4.34
N VAL A 14 -20.29 15.35 -4.80
CA VAL A 14 -20.50 16.76 -4.42
C VAL A 14 -20.72 16.88 -2.90
N SER A 15 -21.48 15.98 -2.29
CA SER A 15 -21.71 15.96 -0.84
C SER A 15 -20.38 15.83 -0.08
N LYS A 16 -19.53 14.88 -0.45
CA LYS A 16 -18.20 14.70 0.16
C LYS A 16 -17.29 15.91 -0.07
N LEU A 17 -17.39 16.58 -1.22
CA LEU A 17 -16.63 17.80 -1.49
C LEU A 17 -17.13 19.00 -0.66
N ASN A 18 -18.42 19.04 -0.30
CA ASN A 18 -18.98 20.11 0.53
C ASN A 18 -18.43 20.12 1.96
N GLU A 19 -17.97 18.97 2.48
CA GLU A 19 -17.35 18.87 3.81
C GLU A 19 -16.04 19.67 3.92
N TYR A 20 -15.35 19.90 2.79
CA TYR A 20 -14.02 20.53 2.78
C TYR A 20 -13.97 21.87 2.05
N ILE A 21 -14.96 22.14 1.19
CA ILE A 21 -14.92 23.26 0.26
C ILE A 21 -16.25 23.99 0.35
N VAL A 22 -16.22 25.26 0.70
CA VAL A 22 -17.42 26.10 0.77
C VAL A 22 -17.69 26.72 -0.60
N GLY A 23 -18.95 26.74 -1.05
CA GLY A 23 -19.34 27.32 -2.34
C GLY A 23 -18.84 26.52 -3.55
N GLN A 24 -18.50 27.20 -4.66
CA GLN A 24 -17.95 26.58 -5.89
C GLN A 24 -18.80 25.44 -6.48
N ASN A 25 -20.14 25.57 -6.41
CA ASN A 25 -21.08 24.50 -6.77
C ASN A 25 -20.92 24.01 -8.22
N ASP A 26 -20.70 24.92 -9.18
CA ASP A 26 -20.50 24.55 -10.58
C ASP A 26 -19.22 23.72 -10.78
N ALA A 27 -18.10 24.15 -10.17
CA ALA A 27 -16.84 23.43 -10.24
C ALA A 27 -16.96 22.02 -9.64
N LYS A 28 -17.57 21.89 -8.44
CA LYS A 28 -17.83 20.59 -7.81
C LYS A 28 -18.69 19.68 -8.70
N ARG A 29 -19.76 20.22 -9.29
CA ARG A 29 -20.66 19.48 -10.19
C ARG A 29 -19.92 18.98 -11.43
N LYS A 30 -19.17 19.84 -12.11
CA LYS A 30 -18.40 19.49 -13.32
C LYS A 30 -17.37 18.39 -13.03
N VAL A 31 -16.66 18.52 -11.92
CA VAL A 31 -15.67 17.56 -11.45
C VAL A 31 -16.31 16.20 -11.13
N ALA A 32 -17.44 16.19 -10.43
CA ALA A 32 -18.18 14.98 -10.11
C ALA A 32 -18.69 14.24 -11.37
N ILE A 33 -19.13 14.98 -12.39
CA ILE A 33 -19.54 14.41 -13.68
C ILE A 33 -18.34 13.78 -14.40
N ALA A 34 -17.19 14.45 -14.44
CA ALA A 34 -15.99 13.92 -15.07
C ALA A 34 -15.53 12.60 -14.44
N LEU A 35 -15.59 12.50 -13.11
CA LEU A 35 -15.32 11.24 -12.40
C LEU A 35 -16.35 10.15 -12.74
N ARG A 36 -17.65 10.48 -12.71
CA ARG A 36 -18.69 9.52 -13.04
C ARG A 36 -18.57 8.99 -14.47
N ASN A 37 -18.11 9.82 -15.40
CA ASN A 37 -17.85 9.40 -16.77
C ASN A 37 -16.71 8.37 -16.86
N ARG A 38 -15.72 8.40 -15.98
CA ARG A 38 -14.69 7.33 -15.91
C ARG A 38 -15.32 6.00 -15.51
N TYR A 39 -16.22 6.01 -14.53
CA TYR A 39 -16.97 4.81 -14.15
C TYR A 39 -17.86 4.31 -15.29
N ARG A 40 -18.63 5.20 -15.93
CA ARG A 40 -19.45 4.83 -17.10
C ARG A 40 -18.61 4.21 -18.21
N ARG A 41 -17.46 4.81 -18.51
CA ARG A 41 -16.51 4.26 -19.50
C ARG A 41 -16.02 2.87 -19.12
N SER A 42 -15.85 2.56 -17.84
CA SER A 42 -15.44 1.22 -17.39
C SER A 42 -16.50 0.13 -17.61
N LEU A 43 -17.74 0.51 -17.91
CA LEU A 43 -18.86 -0.41 -18.17
C LEU A 43 -19.14 -0.64 -19.67
N LEU A 44 -18.39 0.04 -20.55
CA LEU A 44 -18.53 -0.12 -22.00
C LEU A 44 -17.68 -1.30 -22.48
N ASP A 45 -17.98 -1.78 -23.68
CA ASP A 45 -17.15 -2.74 -24.41
C ASP A 45 -15.75 -2.17 -24.70
N GLU A 46 -14.78 -3.05 -24.94
CA GLU A 46 -13.37 -2.66 -25.04
C GLU A 46 -13.07 -1.77 -26.25
N GLU A 47 -13.82 -1.89 -27.35
CA GLU A 47 -13.70 -1.03 -28.52
C GLU A 47 -14.14 0.40 -28.16
N SER A 48 -15.36 0.57 -27.66
CA SER A 48 -15.89 1.86 -27.23
C SER A 48 -15.08 2.52 -26.12
N LYS A 49 -14.50 1.72 -25.22
CA LYS A 49 -13.70 2.19 -24.08
C LYS A 49 -12.38 2.84 -24.52
N GLN A 50 -11.76 2.34 -25.60
CA GLN A 50 -10.53 2.89 -26.16
C GLN A 50 -10.78 4.20 -26.92
N GLU A 51 -11.90 4.29 -27.64
CA GLU A 51 -12.29 5.48 -28.40
C GLU A 51 -12.68 6.67 -27.50
N ILE A 52 -13.15 6.42 -26.27
CA ILE A 52 -13.62 7.47 -25.37
C ILE A 52 -12.48 8.04 -24.52
N SER A 53 -12.05 9.25 -24.91
CA SER A 53 -11.06 10.04 -24.17
C SER A 53 -11.61 10.61 -22.84
N PRO A 54 -10.76 10.74 -21.80
CA PRO A 54 -11.14 11.39 -20.55
C PRO A 54 -11.60 12.85 -20.76
N LYS A 55 -12.64 13.27 -20.03
CA LYS A 55 -13.08 14.66 -20.03
C LYS A 55 -12.20 15.49 -19.08
N ASN A 56 -11.13 16.06 -19.63
CA ASN A 56 -10.23 16.96 -18.92
C ASN A 56 -10.94 18.25 -18.51
N ILE A 57 -10.48 18.88 -17.42
CA ILE A 57 -11.13 20.05 -16.81
C ILE A 57 -10.14 21.22 -16.76
N LEU A 58 -10.56 22.36 -17.30
CA LEU A 58 -9.89 23.64 -17.11
C LEU A 58 -10.66 24.46 -16.06
N MET A 59 -10.00 24.78 -14.94
CA MET A 59 -10.59 25.61 -13.88
C MET A 59 -10.10 27.05 -14.02
N ILE A 60 -11.02 27.98 -14.25
CA ILE A 60 -10.74 29.42 -14.39
C ILE A 60 -11.24 30.15 -13.14
N GLY A 61 -10.40 31.00 -12.55
CA GLY A 61 -10.75 31.82 -11.40
C GLY A 61 -9.52 32.39 -10.69
N PRO A 62 -9.69 33.34 -9.75
CA PRO A 62 -8.58 33.97 -9.04
C PRO A 62 -7.85 32.99 -8.11
N THR A 63 -6.67 33.37 -7.61
CA THR A 63 -5.95 32.58 -6.60
C THR A 63 -6.77 32.49 -5.30
N GLY A 64 -6.53 31.47 -4.48
CA GLY A 64 -7.20 31.31 -3.17
C GLY A 64 -8.63 30.77 -3.19
N VAL A 65 -9.34 30.73 -4.33
CA VAL A 65 -10.75 30.26 -4.39
C VAL A 65 -10.96 28.74 -4.30
N GLY A 66 -9.90 27.97 -4.06
CA GLY A 66 -9.98 26.52 -3.86
C GLY A 66 -9.84 25.63 -5.10
N LYS A 67 -9.38 26.15 -6.25
CA LYS A 67 -9.18 25.35 -7.49
C LYS A 67 -8.35 24.07 -7.24
N THR A 68 -7.19 24.23 -6.61
CA THR A 68 -6.30 23.11 -6.29
C THR A 68 -6.90 22.19 -5.22
N GLU A 69 -7.67 22.75 -4.28
CA GLU A 69 -8.28 21.97 -3.20
C GLU A 69 -9.42 21.09 -3.71
N ILE A 70 -10.21 21.56 -4.68
CA ILE A 70 -11.21 20.74 -5.38
C ILE A 70 -10.55 19.51 -6.00
N ALA A 71 -9.46 19.70 -6.75
CA ALA A 71 -8.76 18.59 -7.40
C ALA A 71 -8.14 17.61 -6.38
N ARG A 72 -7.49 18.14 -5.33
CA ARG A 72 -6.88 17.35 -4.25
C ARG A 72 -7.91 16.53 -3.49
N ARG A 73 -9.03 17.14 -3.07
CA ARG A 73 -10.10 16.47 -2.32
C ARG A 73 -10.83 15.46 -3.16
N MET A 74 -11.09 15.79 -4.43
CA MET A 74 -11.67 14.84 -5.38
C MET A 74 -10.84 13.55 -5.43
N ALA A 75 -9.53 13.65 -5.62
CA ALA A 75 -8.66 12.47 -5.69
C ALA A 75 -8.71 11.64 -4.40
N LYS A 76 -8.73 12.30 -3.24
CA LYS A 76 -8.85 11.63 -1.94
C LYS A 76 -10.18 10.89 -1.78
N VAL A 77 -11.29 11.50 -2.21
CA VAL A 77 -12.65 10.92 -2.13
C VAL A 77 -12.76 9.62 -2.92
N VAL A 78 -12.11 9.53 -4.08
CA VAL A 78 -12.15 8.34 -4.94
C VAL A 78 -10.95 7.41 -4.75
N GLY A 79 -10.03 7.73 -3.83
CA GLY A 79 -8.81 6.95 -3.60
C GLY A 79 -7.86 6.91 -4.80
N ALA A 80 -7.80 7.98 -5.59
CA ALA A 80 -6.93 8.07 -6.77
C ALA A 80 -5.57 8.71 -6.44
N PRO A 81 -4.48 8.31 -7.13
CA PRO A 81 -3.20 9.00 -7.05
C PRO A 81 -3.32 10.43 -7.58
N PHE A 82 -2.62 11.37 -6.93
CA PHE A 82 -2.71 12.80 -7.24
C PHE A 82 -1.34 13.46 -7.17
N ILE A 83 -1.04 14.31 -8.15
CA ILE A 83 0.16 15.14 -8.20
C ILE A 83 -0.23 16.57 -8.57
N LYS A 84 0.43 17.56 -7.95
CA LYS A 84 0.34 18.98 -8.32
C LYS A 84 1.63 19.35 -9.03
N VAL A 85 1.54 19.87 -10.24
CA VAL A 85 2.69 20.34 -11.01
C VAL A 85 2.43 21.76 -11.50
N GLU A 86 3.49 22.56 -11.61
CA GLU A 86 3.46 23.93 -12.13
C GLU A 86 3.99 23.94 -13.55
N ALA A 87 3.18 24.43 -14.50
CA ALA A 87 3.50 24.38 -15.93
C ALA A 87 4.76 25.18 -16.29
N THR A 88 5.02 26.29 -15.58
CA THR A 88 6.19 27.15 -15.84
C THR A 88 7.53 26.43 -15.63
N LYS A 89 7.57 25.36 -14.82
CA LYS A 89 8.78 24.55 -14.59
C LYS A 89 9.29 23.82 -15.82
N PHE A 90 8.45 23.69 -16.86
CA PHE A 90 8.79 23.04 -18.12
C PHE A 90 9.09 24.03 -19.24
N THR A 91 8.84 25.33 -19.00
CA THR A 91 9.06 26.41 -19.98
C THR A 91 10.11 27.42 -19.52
N GLU A 92 10.68 27.28 -18.32
CA GLU A 92 11.75 28.14 -17.81
C GLU A 92 12.96 28.10 -18.76
N VAL A 93 13.31 29.27 -19.29
CA VAL A 93 14.35 29.45 -20.31
C VAL A 93 15.71 29.32 -19.63
N GLY A 94 16.37 28.15 -19.75
CA GLY A 94 17.72 27.95 -19.22
C GLY A 94 18.12 26.48 -19.05
N TYR A 95 18.90 25.99 -20.02
CA TYR A 95 19.86 24.87 -19.89
C TYR A 95 19.35 23.45 -19.58
N VAL A 96 18.28 23.01 -20.26
CA VAL A 96 17.56 21.73 -20.11
C VAL A 96 16.44 21.86 -19.07
N GLY A 97 15.27 22.31 -19.54
CA GLY A 97 14.05 22.33 -18.73
C GLY A 97 13.74 20.94 -18.15
N ARG A 98 12.93 20.89 -17.09
CA ARG A 98 12.49 19.60 -16.55
C ARG A 98 11.82 18.77 -17.65
N ASP A 99 12.03 17.47 -17.61
CA ASP A 99 11.38 16.53 -18.52
C ASP A 99 9.88 16.42 -18.21
N VAL A 100 9.03 16.62 -19.22
CA VAL A 100 7.55 16.50 -19.12
C VAL A 100 7.14 15.12 -18.65
N GLU A 101 7.88 14.06 -19.01
CA GLU A 101 7.59 12.69 -18.58
C GLU A 101 7.76 12.50 -17.07
N SER A 102 8.50 13.38 -16.39
CA SER A 102 8.61 13.37 -14.92
C SER A 102 7.26 13.49 -14.23
N MET A 103 6.27 14.16 -14.83
CA MET A 103 4.91 14.26 -14.27
C MET A 103 4.24 12.90 -14.14
N VAL A 104 4.44 12.03 -15.14
CA VAL A 104 3.87 10.68 -15.15
C VAL A 104 4.65 9.78 -14.18
N ARG A 105 5.99 9.90 -14.16
CA ARG A 105 6.84 9.16 -13.20
C ARG A 105 6.46 9.49 -11.75
N ASP A 106 6.33 10.77 -11.41
CA ASP A 106 5.91 11.21 -10.08
C ASP A 106 4.50 10.69 -9.70
N LEU A 107 3.56 10.67 -10.67
CA LEU A 107 2.22 10.13 -10.45
C LEU A 107 2.25 8.62 -10.17
N VAL A 108 3.10 7.87 -10.89
CA VAL A 108 3.31 6.43 -10.66
C VAL A 108 3.90 6.20 -9.26
N ASP A 109 4.89 6.98 -8.85
CA ASP A 109 5.49 6.87 -7.51
C ASP A 109 4.47 7.15 -6.39
N VAL A 110 3.59 8.12 -6.58
CA VAL A 110 2.45 8.35 -5.66
C VAL A 110 1.50 7.15 -5.65
N SER A 111 1.20 6.57 -6.81
CA SER A 111 0.33 5.39 -6.93
C SER A 111 0.91 4.17 -6.21
N VAL A 112 2.21 3.88 -6.40
CA VAL A 112 2.90 2.77 -5.73
C VAL A 112 2.87 2.95 -4.22
N ARG A 113 3.15 4.17 -3.72
CA ARG A 113 3.07 4.47 -2.28
C ARG A 113 1.65 4.30 -1.74
N LEU A 114 0.64 4.75 -2.48
CA LEU A 114 -0.76 4.61 -2.10
C LEU A 114 -1.16 3.13 -1.95
N VAL A 115 -0.83 2.30 -2.96
CA VAL A 115 -1.15 0.87 -2.91
C VAL A 115 -0.36 0.15 -1.82
N LYS A 116 0.92 0.46 -1.63
CA LYS A 116 1.74 -0.09 -0.54
C LYS A 116 1.15 0.25 0.83
N ALA A 117 0.73 1.50 1.05
CA ALA A 117 0.10 1.92 2.31
C ALA A 117 -1.22 1.16 2.56
N GLN A 118 -2.08 1.04 1.55
CA GLN A 118 -3.32 0.28 1.65
C GLN A 118 -3.06 -1.20 1.97
N LYS A 119 -2.14 -1.83 1.22
CA LYS A 119 -1.81 -3.25 1.42
C LYS A 119 -1.16 -3.52 2.78
N LYS A 120 -0.27 -2.63 3.23
CA LYS A 120 0.33 -2.71 4.57
C LYS A 120 -0.75 -2.63 5.65
N SER A 121 -1.70 -1.70 5.52
CA SER A 121 -2.78 -1.53 6.49
C SER A 121 -3.67 -2.78 6.62
N LEU A 122 -3.90 -3.52 5.52
CA LEU A 122 -4.74 -4.73 5.55
C LEU A 122 -4.13 -5.88 6.37
N VAL A 123 -2.81 -5.93 6.48
CA VAL A 123 -2.09 -6.99 7.20
C VAL A 123 -1.46 -6.48 8.50
N GLN A 124 -1.70 -5.23 8.87
CA GLN A 124 -1.02 -4.59 9.99
C GLN A 124 -1.35 -5.29 11.30
N ASP A 125 -2.62 -5.60 11.56
CA ASP A 125 -3.04 -6.23 12.82
C ASP A 125 -2.52 -7.67 12.93
N GLU A 126 -2.62 -8.44 11.85
CA GLU A 126 -2.06 -9.80 11.76
C GLU A 126 -0.53 -9.80 11.93
N ALA A 127 0.16 -8.85 11.30
CA ALA A 127 1.60 -8.72 11.41
C ALA A 127 2.02 -8.32 12.83
N THR A 128 1.27 -7.43 13.50
CA THR A 128 1.49 -7.06 14.90
C THR A 128 1.34 -8.28 15.81
N ALA A 129 0.25 -9.06 15.65
CA ALA A 129 0.04 -10.27 16.44
C ALA A 129 1.18 -11.28 16.26
N LYS A 130 1.58 -11.55 15.01
CA LYS A 130 2.71 -12.43 14.69
C LYS A 130 4.04 -11.92 15.21
N ALA A 131 4.26 -10.60 15.18
CA ALA A 131 5.47 -9.99 15.73
C ALA A 131 5.54 -10.18 17.24
N ASN A 132 4.43 -9.97 17.96
CA ASN A 132 4.35 -10.19 19.41
C ASN A 132 4.59 -11.67 19.75
N GLU A 133 4.01 -12.60 19.00
CA GLU A 133 4.27 -14.05 19.17
C GLU A 133 5.76 -14.40 19.03
N LYS A 134 6.40 -13.87 17.99
CA LYS A 134 7.85 -14.07 17.77
C LYS A 134 8.67 -13.43 18.87
N LEU A 135 8.29 -12.23 19.33
CA LEU A 135 8.97 -11.54 20.41
C LEU A 135 8.92 -12.34 21.71
N VAL A 136 7.76 -12.89 22.06
CA VAL A 136 7.56 -13.72 23.26
C VAL A 136 8.42 -14.99 23.21
N LYS A 137 8.58 -15.62 22.03
CA LYS A 137 9.51 -16.75 21.86
C LYS A 137 10.98 -16.36 22.09
N LEU A 138 11.38 -15.16 21.68
CA LEU A 138 12.74 -14.64 21.90
C LEU A 138 12.99 -14.22 23.35
N LEU A 139 11.98 -13.65 24.01
CA LEU A 139 12.03 -13.23 25.42
C LEU A 139 12.09 -14.42 26.37
N VAL A 140 11.35 -15.49 26.08
CA VAL A 140 11.38 -16.74 26.85
C VAL A 140 11.70 -17.90 25.90
N PRO A 141 13.00 -18.15 25.59
CA PRO A 141 13.40 -19.23 24.71
C PRO A 141 13.05 -20.58 25.32
N SER A 142 12.50 -21.49 24.52
CA SER A 142 12.50 -22.91 24.86
C SER A 142 13.91 -23.46 24.65
N MET A 143 14.33 -24.42 25.47
CA MET A 143 15.64 -25.04 25.30
C MET A 143 15.70 -25.65 23.90
N LYS A 144 16.64 -25.19 23.06
CA LYS A 144 16.95 -25.90 21.82
C LYS A 144 17.56 -27.24 22.22
N LYS A 145 17.09 -28.35 21.64
CA LYS A 145 17.85 -29.60 21.66
C LYS A 145 19.24 -29.25 21.16
N LYS A 146 20.25 -29.29 22.03
CA LYS A 146 21.60 -29.57 21.54
C LYS A 146 21.43 -30.89 20.81
N ALA A 147 21.65 -30.91 19.50
CA ALA A 147 21.79 -32.16 18.77
C ALA A 147 22.70 -33.02 19.64
N SER A 148 22.12 -34.05 20.25
CA SER A 148 22.90 -35.06 20.91
C SER A 148 23.77 -35.58 19.78
N GLN A 149 25.07 -35.26 19.81
CA GLN A 149 26.06 -36.06 19.14
C GLN A 149 25.93 -37.45 19.75
N THR A 150 24.98 -38.23 19.25
CA THR A 150 25.06 -39.68 19.27
C THR A 150 26.24 -39.99 18.38
N ASN A 151 27.45 -39.91 18.96
CA ASN A 151 28.64 -40.48 18.36
C ASN A 151 28.37 -41.98 18.32
N ASN A 152 27.75 -42.43 17.22
CA ASN A 152 27.56 -43.84 16.96
C ASN A 152 28.96 -44.46 16.94
N PRO A 153 29.25 -45.46 17.78
CA PRO A 153 30.58 -46.09 17.85
C PRO A 153 31.03 -46.66 16.49
N LEU A 154 30.07 -46.95 15.60
CA LEU A 154 30.29 -47.40 14.23
C LEU A 154 30.85 -46.29 13.31
N GLU A 155 30.47 -45.04 13.53
CA GLU A 155 30.83 -43.88 12.70
C GLU A 155 32.24 -43.35 13.00
N SER A 156 32.70 -43.52 14.24
CA SER A 156 34.10 -43.28 14.61
C SER A 156 35.06 -44.37 14.10
N LEU A 157 34.54 -45.54 13.69
CA LEU A 157 35.32 -46.67 13.17
C LEU A 157 35.44 -46.62 11.63
N PHE A 158 34.42 -46.11 10.94
CA PHE A 158 34.42 -45.84 9.49
C PHE A 158 34.81 -44.38 9.24
N GLY A 159 36.11 -44.10 9.25
CA GLY A 159 36.67 -42.75 9.20
C GLY A 159 36.02 -41.80 8.19
N GLY A 160 35.32 -40.78 8.71
CA GLY A 160 35.39 -39.38 8.27
C GLY A 160 35.24 -39.03 6.79
N ALA A 161 34.53 -39.80 5.97
CA ALA A 161 34.53 -39.60 4.51
C ALA A 161 33.14 -39.51 3.83
N ILE A 162 32.14 -38.94 4.49
CA ILE A 162 30.91 -38.50 3.81
C ILE A 162 30.65 -37.02 4.14
N PRO A 163 30.83 -36.09 3.16
CA PRO A 163 30.41 -34.71 3.34
C PRO A 163 28.89 -34.67 3.41
N ASN A 164 28.35 -34.30 4.57
CA ASN A 164 26.91 -34.18 4.78
C ASN A 164 26.39 -32.89 4.11
N PHE A 165 26.21 -32.92 2.80
CA PHE A 165 25.70 -31.80 2.00
C PHE A 165 24.16 -31.89 1.94
N GLY A 166 23.46 -31.50 3.00
CA GLY A 166 22.00 -31.59 2.99
C GLY A 166 21.21 -31.32 4.27
N GLN A 167 21.78 -30.73 5.32
CA GLN A 167 20.96 -30.29 6.47
C GLN A 167 20.58 -28.82 6.32
N ASN A 168 19.43 -28.58 5.70
CA ASN A 168 18.59 -27.47 6.14
C ASN A 168 18.29 -27.74 7.63
N ASN A 169 19.03 -27.07 8.52
CA ASN A 169 18.74 -27.03 9.94
C ASN A 169 17.44 -26.22 10.12
N GLU A 170 16.30 -26.83 9.82
CA GLU A 170 15.08 -26.50 10.52
C GLU A 170 15.30 -26.99 11.95
N ASP A 171 15.77 -26.09 12.82
CA ASP A 171 15.88 -26.32 14.24
C ASP A 171 14.53 -26.87 14.74
N GLU A 172 14.42 -28.18 14.98
CA GLU A 172 13.26 -28.79 15.60
C GLU A 172 13.13 -28.23 17.04
N GLU A 173 12.33 -27.18 17.21
CA GLU A 173 11.97 -26.64 18.53
C GLU A 173 11.24 -27.72 19.33
N GLU A 174 11.78 -28.15 20.48
CA GLU A 174 11.01 -28.98 21.40
C GLU A 174 9.71 -28.25 21.82
N PRO A 175 8.59 -28.98 22.00
CA PRO A 175 7.37 -28.37 22.50
C PRO A 175 7.67 -27.70 23.85
N PRO A 176 7.29 -26.43 24.05
CA PRO A 176 7.62 -25.68 25.26
C PRO A 176 7.07 -26.39 26.49
N THR A 177 7.85 -26.44 27.56
CA THR A 177 7.40 -26.92 28.88
C THR A 177 6.22 -26.06 29.37
N GLU A 178 5.34 -26.63 30.21
CA GLU A 178 4.16 -25.92 30.71
C GLU A 178 4.51 -24.58 31.38
N GLU A 179 5.61 -24.52 32.16
CA GLU A 179 6.08 -23.25 32.75
C GLU A 179 6.44 -22.17 31.72
N ILE A 180 7.01 -22.57 30.58
CA ILE A 180 7.34 -21.66 29.48
C ILE A 180 6.05 -21.19 28.80
N LYS A 181 5.05 -22.06 28.66
CA LYS A 181 3.74 -21.67 28.12
C LYS A 181 3.05 -20.65 29.03
N THR A 182 3.07 -20.86 30.36
CA THR A 182 2.45 -19.94 31.33
C THR A 182 3.14 -18.57 31.33
N LYS A 183 4.48 -18.53 31.33
CA LYS A 183 5.23 -17.26 31.23
C LYS A 183 4.99 -16.54 29.90
N ARG A 184 4.84 -17.29 28.81
CA ARG A 184 4.54 -16.73 27.49
C ARG A 184 3.10 -16.21 27.39
N SER A 185 2.12 -16.80 28.09
CA SER A 185 0.75 -16.25 28.14
C SER A 185 0.69 -14.98 28.98
N GLU A 186 1.34 -14.94 30.14
CA GLU A 186 1.38 -13.75 31.00
C GLU A 186 2.01 -12.52 30.29
N LEU A 187 2.99 -12.75 29.43
CA LEU A 187 3.62 -11.69 28.61
C LEU A 187 2.79 -11.29 27.37
N ARG A 188 1.78 -12.07 26.97
CA ARG A 188 0.88 -11.71 25.86
C ARG A 188 -0.28 -10.83 26.33
N ASP A 189 -0.64 -10.92 27.61
CA ASP A 189 -1.81 -10.27 28.20
C ASP A 189 -1.49 -8.91 28.88
N ASN A 190 -0.21 -8.53 28.98
CA ASN A 190 0.26 -7.22 29.44
C ASN A 190 0.65 -6.31 28.27
#